data_AF-A0A6J8D2Z9-F1
#
_entry.id   AF-A0A6J8D2Z9-F1
#
_cell.length_a   1.000
_cell.length_b   1.000
_cell.length_c   1.000
_cell.angle_alpha   90.00
_cell.angle_beta   90.00
_cell.angle_gamma   90.00
#
_symmetry.space_group_name_H-M   'P 1'
#
loop_
_entity.id
_entity.type
_entity.pdbx_description
1 polymer ?
#
loop_
_entity_poly.entity_id
_entity_poly.type
_entity_poly.pdbx_seq_one_letter_code
_entity_poly.pdbx_strand_id
1 'polypeptide(L)'
;MLHYFLSGDGTLRKNVDIWNKWNTNIGPNLHKIQMKILKRGLELLAVGGRLVYSTCSLNPVENEAVIASMMEKCKGCIELIDVSSELPNLKYNNGLTSWKIFSKKMEHITTLEEARSKGYSHFEASMFPPDNAKDFNLESCIRVLPHQQNTGGFFIVAIQKTATLPWMRPVQPVQEVKKEENVDLEQKNGAGDQIKEESVPVETVVKEQANKDETKETTDMKTTGKRQGDALAEPPPTKHKKMHGYKEDPFLFLNANDPLWDPIQKFYGIRPDFPIEQVMYRAETGHKRTIYFVSSQLRNIVRRNTDRIRFINLGLRIFGRSPSPLVPDCEYRISQEGLTVLGTECITRCVQLSREDMVTFMTYDNPFFDKMSTKAREDLKQFSIGCILMSYKPEAGETKPSCSITVCGWRGKSSLRTFLSKNLRAHYLRLFGVELEEILKVLAKKEKATNAETDDTSQDSAVETEENANKTETVKNTDSNKSSGAEKMDTNEGT
;
A
#
# COMPACT_ATOMS: atom_id res chain seq x y z
N MET A 1 -13.47 1.01 -2.66
CA MET A 1 -13.29 0.72 -1.22
C MET A 1 -13.63 1.91 -0.30
N LEU A 2 -13.52 3.18 -0.74
CA LEU A 2 -13.89 4.36 0.09
C LEU A 2 -15.40 4.57 0.33
N HIS A 3 -16.28 3.90 -0.41
CA HIS A 3 -17.74 4.05 -0.30
C HIS A 3 -18.38 3.49 0.98
N TYR A 4 -17.61 2.85 1.87
CA TYR A 4 -18.14 2.15 3.04
C TYR A 4 -17.95 2.88 4.38
N PHE A 5 -17.29 4.04 4.42
CA PHE A 5 -16.92 4.70 5.69
C PHE A 5 -17.50 6.12 5.86
N LEU A 6 -18.23 6.62 4.86
CA LEU A 6 -18.89 7.92 4.88
C LEU A 6 -20.10 7.92 3.93
N SER A 7 -21.04 8.86 4.10
CA SER A 7 -22.22 8.97 3.24
C SER A 7 -21.89 9.39 1.81
N GLY A 8 -20.84 10.22 1.65
CA GLY A 8 -20.33 10.64 0.35
C GLY A 8 -21.20 11.67 -0.37
N ASP A 9 -22.10 12.35 0.33
CA ASP A 9 -23.00 13.38 -0.22
C ASP A 9 -22.25 14.57 -0.84
N GLY A 10 -21.00 14.83 -0.45
CA GLY A 10 -20.12 15.77 -1.14
C GLY A 10 -19.70 15.31 -2.56
N THR A 11 -19.94 14.05 -2.93
CA THR A 11 -19.57 13.49 -4.24
C THR A 11 -20.72 13.36 -5.23
N LEU A 12 -21.91 13.90 -4.90
CA LEU A 12 -23.12 13.85 -5.74
C LEU A 12 -22.90 14.25 -7.21
N ARG A 13 -21.97 15.18 -7.50
CA ARG A 13 -21.65 15.61 -8.87
C ARG A 13 -20.95 14.56 -9.74
N LYS A 14 -20.24 13.60 -9.13
CA LYS A 14 -19.44 12.58 -9.85
C LYS A 14 -19.91 11.14 -9.59
N ASN A 15 -20.71 10.92 -8.55
CA ASN A 15 -21.25 9.63 -8.22
C ASN A 15 -22.79 9.67 -8.23
N VAL A 16 -23.35 9.27 -9.37
CA VAL A 16 -24.79 9.27 -9.63
C VAL A 16 -25.52 8.27 -8.73
N ASP A 17 -24.89 7.17 -8.31
CA ASP A 17 -25.53 6.16 -7.44
C ASP A 17 -26.00 6.74 -6.11
N ILE A 18 -25.32 7.78 -5.62
CA ILE A 18 -25.66 8.42 -4.34
C ILE A 18 -27.03 9.07 -4.41
N TRP A 19 -27.46 9.57 -5.58
CA TRP A 19 -28.74 10.25 -5.74
C TRP A 19 -29.92 9.37 -5.29
N ASN A 20 -29.85 8.07 -5.60
CA ASN A 20 -30.93 7.13 -5.31
C ASN A 20 -30.79 6.44 -3.94
N LYS A 21 -29.57 6.43 -3.38
CA LYS A 21 -29.27 5.70 -2.14
C LYS A 21 -29.24 6.60 -0.91
N TRP A 22 -29.01 7.90 -1.10
CA TRP A 22 -28.83 8.83 0.00
C TRP A 22 -30.09 8.96 0.87
N ASN A 23 -29.88 8.99 2.19
CA ASN A 23 -30.91 9.30 3.17
C ASN A 23 -30.25 9.78 4.47
N THR A 24 -31.03 10.47 5.32
CA THR A 24 -30.54 11.11 6.55
C THR A 24 -29.96 10.14 7.58
N ASN A 25 -30.30 8.85 7.54
CA ASN A 25 -29.78 7.85 8.48
C ASN A 25 -28.35 7.38 8.14
N ILE A 26 -27.83 7.63 6.94
CA ILE A 26 -26.51 7.11 6.56
C ILE A 26 -25.40 7.67 7.46
N GLY A 27 -25.35 8.99 7.64
CA GLY A 27 -24.33 9.64 8.48
C GLY A 27 -24.33 9.15 9.94
N PRO A 28 -25.47 9.17 10.66
CA PRO A 28 -25.58 8.60 12.00
C PRO A 28 -25.07 7.15 12.12
N ASN A 29 -25.38 6.29 11.15
CA ASN A 29 -24.90 4.90 11.16
C ASN A 29 -23.37 4.77 11.00
N LEU A 30 -22.72 5.75 10.38
CA LEU A 30 -21.28 5.76 10.12
C LEU A 30 -20.47 6.54 11.18
N HIS A 31 -21.11 7.41 11.95
CA HIS A 31 -20.47 8.22 12.98
C HIS A 31 -19.58 7.41 13.94
N LYS A 32 -20.07 6.27 14.44
CA LYS A 32 -19.31 5.40 15.36
C LYS A 32 -18.03 4.85 14.73
N ILE A 33 -18.05 4.47 13.45
CA ILE A 33 -16.86 3.92 12.79
C ILE A 33 -15.85 5.03 12.51
N GLN A 34 -16.31 6.22 12.11
CA GLN A 34 -15.45 7.39 11.92
C GLN A 34 -14.75 7.80 13.22
N MET A 35 -15.48 7.82 14.34
CA MET A 35 -14.91 8.04 15.68
C MET A 35 -13.83 7.01 16.03
N LYS A 36 -14.05 5.73 15.73
CA LYS A 36 -13.07 4.66 15.98
C LYS A 36 -11.82 4.82 15.11
N ILE A 37 -11.99 5.20 13.83
CA ILE A 37 -10.87 5.45 12.91
C ILE A 37 -10.04 6.63 13.39
N LEU A 38 -10.68 7.76 13.71
CA LEU A 38 -9.99 8.95 14.23
C LEU A 38 -9.26 8.64 15.55
N LYS A 39 -9.92 7.94 16.49
CA LYS A 39 -9.31 7.49 17.75
C LYS A 39 -8.05 6.68 17.49
N ARG A 40 -8.12 5.72 16.56
CA ARG A 40 -6.97 4.87 16.22
C ARG A 40 -5.84 5.66 15.55
N GLY A 41 -6.17 6.62 14.69
CA GLY A 41 -5.19 7.52 14.09
C GLY A 41 -4.42 8.30 15.16
N LEU A 42 -5.12 8.87 16.14
CA LEU A 42 -4.50 9.61 17.24
C LEU A 42 -3.66 8.70 18.17
N GLU A 43 -4.06 7.44 18.36
CA GLU A 43 -3.26 6.47 19.13
C GLU A 43 -1.92 6.14 18.46
N LEU A 44 -1.90 6.10 17.12
CA LEU A 44 -0.70 5.83 16.31
C LEU A 44 0.18 7.07 16.12
N LEU A 45 -0.40 8.27 16.30
CA LEU A 45 0.30 9.54 16.16
C LEU A 45 1.23 9.78 17.35
N ALA A 46 2.48 10.15 17.08
CA ALA A 46 3.41 10.61 18.09
C ALA A 46 2.92 11.94 18.72
N VAL A 47 3.28 12.20 19.97
CA VAL A 47 3.11 13.54 20.56
C VAL A 47 3.97 14.52 19.76
N GLY A 48 3.43 15.69 19.43
CA GLY A 48 4.03 16.62 18.49
C GLY A 48 3.72 16.29 17.01
N GLY A 49 3.01 15.20 16.71
CA GLY A 49 2.55 14.88 15.35
C GLY A 49 1.23 15.56 14.95
N ARG A 50 1.05 15.77 13.63
CA ARG A 50 -0.20 16.25 13.00
C ARG A 50 -0.98 15.11 12.36
N LEU A 51 -2.30 15.13 12.51
CA LEU A 51 -3.26 14.25 11.86
C LEU A 51 -4.27 15.11 11.11
N VAL A 52 -4.52 14.77 9.85
CA VAL A 52 -5.59 15.40 9.07
C VAL A 52 -6.79 14.46 9.07
N TYR A 53 -7.92 14.93 9.56
CA TYR A 53 -9.20 14.27 9.40
C TYR A 53 -9.95 14.92 8.23
N SER A 54 -10.47 14.10 7.33
CA SER A 54 -11.21 14.60 6.17
C SER A 54 -12.31 13.66 5.73
N THR A 55 -13.40 14.22 5.22
CA THR A 55 -14.50 13.48 4.60
C THR A 55 -14.89 14.13 3.27
N CYS A 56 -15.45 13.35 2.35
CA CYS A 56 -16.22 13.88 1.24
C CYS A 56 -17.72 13.92 1.56
N SER A 57 -18.06 14.22 2.82
CA SER A 57 -19.43 14.42 3.29
C SER A 57 -19.66 15.86 3.73
N LEU A 58 -20.87 16.37 3.52
CA LEU A 58 -21.29 17.68 4.03
C LEU A 58 -22.08 17.56 5.35
N ASN A 59 -22.38 16.34 5.80
CA ASN A 59 -23.17 16.07 6.99
C ASN A 59 -22.39 16.40 8.28
N PRO A 60 -22.87 17.33 9.14
CA PRO A 60 -22.21 17.67 10.39
C PRO A 60 -22.01 16.49 11.35
N VAL A 61 -22.89 15.48 11.30
CA VAL A 61 -22.78 14.26 12.11
C VAL A 61 -21.53 13.45 11.77
N GLU A 62 -21.07 13.52 10.52
CA GLU A 62 -19.84 12.85 10.07
C GLU A 62 -18.60 13.74 10.20
N ASN A 63 -18.80 15.02 10.51
CA ASN A 63 -17.77 16.04 10.46
C ASN A 63 -17.57 16.63 11.86
N GLU A 64 -18.19 17.77 12.16
CA GLU A 64 -18.01 18.48 13.43
C GLU A 64 -18.39 17.65 14.65
N ALA A 65 -19.42 16.82 14.56
CA ALA A 65 -19.80 15.93 15.67
C ALA A 65 -18.69 14.92 16.00
N VAL A 66 -18.00 14.39 14.97
CA VAL A 66 -16.85 13.48 15.16
C VAL A 66 -15.69 14.22 15.82
N ILE A 67 -15.41 15.45 15.38
CA ILE A 67 -14.33 16.27 15.93
C ILE A 67 -14.62 16.67 17.37
N ALA A 68 -15.78 17.28 17.64
CA ALA A 68 -16.18 17.70 18.98
C ALA A 68 -16.15 16.55 19.98
N SER A 69 -16.70 15.39 19.59
CA SER A 69 -16.66 14.18 20.41
C SER A 69 -15.25 13.66 20.68
N MET A 70 -14.32 13.87 19.75
CA MET A 70 -12.92 13.48 19.97
C MET A 70 -12.20 14.47 20.88
N MET A 71 -12.47 15.77 20.74
CA MET A 71 -11.94 16.83 21.62
C MET A 71 -12.33 16.58 23.07
N GLU A 72 -13.62 16.28 23.34
CA GLU A 72 -14.11 15.90 24.68
C GLU A 72 -13.35 14.70 25.25
N LYS A 73 -13.21 13.64 24.46
CA LYS A 73 -12.53 12.41 24.90
C LYS A 73 -11.06 12.63 25.20
N CYS A 74 -10.39 13.47 24.40
CA CYS A 74 -8.96 13.73 24.53
C CYS A 74 -8.61 14.67 25.69
N LYS A 75 -9.58 15.36 26.30
CA LYS A 75 -9.37 16.20 27.50
C LYS A 75 -8.16 17.15 27.38
N GLY A 76 -8.04 17.84 26.24
CA GLY A 76 -6.95 18.79 25.98
C GLY A 76 -5.64 18.20 25.47
N CYS A 77 -5.54 16.87 25.26
CA CYS A 77 -4.35 16.24 24.67
C CYS A 77 -4.21 16.43 23.15
N ILE A 78 -5.18 17.09 22.51
CA ILE A 78 -5.16 17.46 21.10
C ILE A 78 -5.66 18.90 20.94
N GLU A 79 -5.22 19.55 19.88
CA GLU A 79 -5.65 20.90 19.49
C GLU A 79 -6.00 20.93 18.00
N LEU A 80 -6.96 21.76 17.61
CA LEU A 80 -7.26 22.03 16.20
C LEU A 80 -6.33 23.13 15.71
N ILE A 81 -5.72 22.92 14.55
CA ILE A 81 -4.78 23.85 13.93
C ILE A 81 -5.50 24.63 12.84
N ASP A 82 -5.48 25.95 12.95
CA ASP A 82 -5.87 26.81 11.84
C ASP A 82 -4.81 26.76 10.74
N VAL A 83 -5.24 26.38 9.54
CA VAL A 83 -4.41 26.28 8.33
C VAL A 83 -4.82 27.31 7.27
N SER A 84 -5.63 28.30 7.64
CA SER A 84 -6.12 29.37 6.75
C SER A 84 -4.98 30.08 6.00
N SER A 85 -3.87 30.38 6.69
CA SER A 85 -2.68 31.00 6.11
C SER A 85 -1.94 30.10 5.11
N GLU A 86 -2.06 28.78 5.23
CA GLU A 86 -1.45 27.81 4.33
C GLU A 86 -2.27 27.63 3.04
N LEU A 87 -3.54 28.04 3.04
CA LEU A 87 -4.50 27.83 1.95
C LEU A 87 -5.15 29.14 1.46
N PRO A 88 -4.38 30.20 1.13
CA PRO A 88 -4.92 31.55 0.90
C PRO A 88 -5.90 31.66 -0.27
N ASN A 89 -5.81 30.75 -1.25
CA ASN A 89 -6.64 30.77 -2.45
C ASN A 89 -7.84 29.81 -2.39
N LEU A 90 -7.97 29.03 -1.31
CA LEU A 90 -9.09 28.11 -1.13
C LEU A 90 -10.30 28.88 -0.61
N LYS A 91 -11.45 28.76 -1.28
CA LYS A 91 -12.72 29.31 -0.79
C LYS A 91 -13.44 28.22 0.00
N TYR A 92 -13.76 28.52 1.24
CA TYR A 92 -14.43 27.59 2.14
C TYR A 92 -15.29 28.34 3.15
N ASN A 93 -16.16 27.59 3.82
CA ASN A 93 -16.83 28.04 5.03
C ASN A 93 -16.12 27.43 6.25
N ASN A 94 -16.12 28.17 7.37
CA ASN A 94 -15.65 27.64 8.64
C ASN A 94 -16.56 26.51 9.15
N GLY A 95 -16.02 25.69 10.05
CA GLY A 95 -16.77 24.63 10.71
C GLY A 95 -17.94 25.14 11.53
N LEU A 96 -18.90 24.26 11.77
CA LEU A 96 -20.12 24.56 12.49
C LEU A 96 -19.96 24.31 13.99
N THR A 97 -20.41 25.25 14.82
CA THR A 97 -20.52 25.07 16.28
C THR A 97 -21.91 24.56 16.71
N SER A 98 -22.87 24.54 15.79
CA SER A 98 -24.22 24.00 16.02
C SER A 98 -24.77 23.43 14.72
N TRP A 99 -25.55 22.35 14.81
CA TRP A 99 -26.16 21.67 13.68
C TRP A 99 -27.45 20.97 14.09
N LYS A 100 -28.27 20.64 13.08
CA LYS A 100 -29.54 19.95 13.24
C LYS A 100 -29.42 18.51 12.77
N ILE A 101 -30.15 17.61 13.42
CA ILE A 101 -30.20 16.19 13.05
C ILE A 101 -31.62 15.83 12.66
N PHE A 102 -31.77 15.07 11.58
CA PHE A 102 -33.06 14.64 11.07
C PHE A 102 -33.15 13.12 11.01
N SER A 103 -34.32 12.58 11.32
CA SER A 103 -34.62 11.16 11.13
C SER A 103 -34.87 10.84 9.65
N LYS A 104 -34.99 9.55 9.30
CA LYS A 104 -35.39 9.13 7.94
C LYS A 104 -36.74 9.68 7.50
N LYS A 105 -37.64 9.99 8.45
CA LYS A 105 -38.95 10.60 8.19
C LYS A 105 -38.88 12.13 8.07
N MET A 106 -37.68 12.71 8.02
CA MET A 106 -37.44 14.16 8.00
C MET A 106 -37.94 14.89 9.25
N GLU A 107 -38.07 14.19 10.37
CA GLU A 107 -38.38 14.78 11.67
C GLU A 107 -37.10 15.32 12.28
N HIS A 108 -37.13 16.56 12.76
CA HIS A 108 -36.01 17.13 13.52
C HIS A 108 -35.91 16.42 14.87
N ILE A 109 -34.75 15.85 15.16
CA ILE A 109 -34.44 15.17 16.41
C ILE A 109 -33.54 16.10 17.23
N THR A 110 -34.02 16.54 18.39
CA THR A 110 -33.32 17.54 19.21
C THR A 110 -32.46 16.92 20.30
N THR A 111 -32.88 15.78 20.84
CA THR A 111 -32.20 15.09 21.94
C THR A 111 -32.12 13.58 21.71
N LEU A 112 -31.22 12.92 22.44
CA LEU A 112 -31.11 11.46 22.39
C LEU A 112 -32.34 10.78 23.02
N GLU A 113 -32.90 11.37 24.07
CA GLU A 113 -34.11 10.89 24.74
C GLU A 113 -35.31 10.91 23.78
N GLU A 114 -35.46 11.99 23.01
CA GLU A 114 -36.47 12.10 21.96
C GLU A 114 -36.24 11.04 20.86
N ALA A 115 -35.00 10.85 20.44
CA ALA A 115 -34.66 9.83 19.44
C ALA A 115 -35.10 8.43 19.91
N ARG A 116 -34.80 8.10 21.16
CA ARG A 116 -35.12 6.81 21.78
C ARG A 116 -36.63 6.62 21.96
N SER A 117 -37.37 7.65 22.39
CA SER A 117 -38.83 7.56 22.55
C SER A 117 -39.55 7.33 21.22
N LYS A 118 -38.99 7.85 20.12
CA LYS A 118 -39.45 7.61 18.75
C LYS A 118 -38.96 6.28 18.14
N GLY A 119 -38.26 5.46 18.91
CA GLY A 119 -37.77 4.14 18.49
C GLY A 119 -36.50 4.16 17.64
N TYR A 120 -35.78 5.28 17.57
CA TYR A 120 -34.51 5.37 16.86
C TYR A 120 -33.35 5.02 17.79
N SER A 121 -32.84 3.79 17.66
CA SER A 121 -31.75 3.26 18.51
C SER A 121 -30.34 3.57 17.99
N HIS A 122 -30.21 4.03 16.74
CA HIS A 122 -28.91 4.25 16.09
C HIS A 122 -28.30 5.62 16.40
N PHE A 123 -29.07 6.58 16.92
CA PHE A 123 -28.55 7.87 17.36
C PHE A 123 -27.76 7.74 18.67
N GLU A 124 -26.74 8.57 18.82
CA GLU A 124 -25.88 8.65 20.01
C GLU A 124 -25.75 10.10 20.47
N ALA A 125 -25.48 10.32 21.75
CA ALA A 125 -25.28 11.67 22.31
C ALA A 125 -24.18 12.44 21.56
N SER A 126 -23.11 11.73 21.17
CA SER A 126 -21.97 12.27 20.43
C SER A 126 -22.30 12.81 19.02
N MET A 127 -23.51 12.56 18.51
CA MET A 127 -23.95 13.08 17.21
C MET A 127 -24.50 14.50 17.32
N PHE A 128 -24.99 14.89 18.51
CA PHE A 128 -25.61 16.19 18.76
C PHE A 128 -24.54 17.25 19.06
N PRO A 129 -24.82 18.53 18.78
CA PRO A 129 -23.92 19.61 19.18
C PRO A 129 -23.75 19.61 20.71
N PRO A 130 -22.52 19.55 21.23
CA PRO A 130 -22.30 19.64 22.66
C PRO A 130 -22.43 21.10 23.15
N ASP A 131 -22.80 21.29 24.42
CA ASP A 131 -22.99 22.63 24.99
C ASP A 131 -21.71 23.47 24.97
N ASN A 132 -20.55 22.82 25.11
CA ASN A 132 -19.22 23.43 25.07
C ASN A 132 -18.58 23.41 23.67
N ALA A 133 -19.36 23.27 22.58
CA ALA A 133 -18.83 23.27 21.21
C ALA A 133 -17.95 24.50 20.86
N LYS A 134 -18.23 25.64 21.50
CA LYS A 134 -17.45 26.88 21.33
C LYS A 134 -16.03 26.79 21.89
N ASP A 135 -15.80 25.91 22.86
CA ASP A 135 -14.49 25.76 23.51
C ASP A 135 -13.53 24.90 22.65
N PHE A 136 -14.04 24.26 21.59
CA PHE A 136 -13.26 23.36 20.75
C PHE A 136 -12.65 24.01 19.51
N ASN A 137 -12.87 25.30 19.28
CA ASN A 137 -12.35 26.02 18.10
C ASN A 137 -12.76 25.32 16.78
N LEU A 138 -14.02 24.89 16.67
CA LEU A 138 -14.52 24.16 15.49
C LEU A 138 -14.49 25.00 14.21
N GLU A 139 -14.44 26.32 14.33
CA GLU A 139 -14.24 27.26 13.23
C GLU A 139 -12.94 27.03 12.45
N SER A 140 -11.94 26.40 13.06
CA SER A 140 -10.71 25.96 12.37
C SER A 140 -10.95 24.80 11.40
N CYS A 141 -12.12 24.16 11.43
CA CYS A 141 -12.50 23.18 10.42
C CYS A 141 -12.88 23.88 9.10
N ILE A 142 -12.58 23.23 7.99
CA ILE A 142 -12.76 23.74 6.64
C ILE A 142 -13.87 22.97 5.94
N ARG A 143 -14.93 23.67 5.52
CA ARG A 143 -16.02 23.16 4.68
C ARG A 143 -15.89 23.70 3.27
N VAL A 144 -15.52 22.84 2.33
CA VAL A 144 -15.52 23.16 0.90
C VAL A 144 -16.88 22.78 0.32
N LEU A 145 -17.65 23.77 -0.13
CA LEU A 145 -18.97 23.57 -0.71
C LEU A 145 -18.91 23.56 -2.24
N PRO A 146 -19.67 22.68 -2.93
CA PRO A 146 -19.56 22.52 -4.38
C PRO A 146 -19.73 23.81 -5.21
N HIS A 147 -20.58 24.73 -4.75
CA HIS A 147 -20.89 25.98 -5.45
C HIS A 147 -19.81 27.07 -5.32
N GLN A 148 -18.88 26.94 -4.38
CA GLN A 148 -17.87 27.99 -4.12
C GLN A 148 -16.81 28.05 -5.22
N GLN A 149 -16.39 26.89 -5.74
CA GLN A 149 -15.28 26.78 -6.71
C GLN A 149 -15.52 25.70 -7.78
N ASN A 150 -16.78 25.31 -8.01
CA ASN A 150 -17.16 24.29 -8.99
C ASN A 150 -16.50 22.92 -8.77
N THR A 151 -16.36 22.51 -7.49
CA THR A 151 -15.74 21.24 -7.08
C THR A 151 -16.77 20.26 -6.53
N GLY A 152 -16.31 19.13 -5.97
CA GLY A 152 -17.10 18.36 -5.00
C GLY A 152 -17.16 19.05 -3.64
N GLY A 153 -17.97 18.49 -2.74
CA GLY A 153 -18.05 18.87 -1.34
C GLY A 153 -17.04 18.11 -0.49
N PHE A 154 -16.45 18.79 0.49
CA PHE A 154 -15.39 18.22 1.32
C PHE A 154 -15.34 18.88 2.71
N PHE A 155 -14.87 18.13 3.70
CA PHE A 155 -14.59 18.60 5.05
C PHE A 155 -13.16 18.24 5.42
N ILE A 156 -12.44 19.16 6.06
CA ILE A 156 -11.03 18.99 6.45
C ILE A 156 -10.82 19.62 7.82
N VAL A 157 -10.04 18.98 8.67
CA VAL A 157 -9.44 19.61 9.86
C VAL A 157 -8.05 19.05 10.11
N ALA A 158 -7.13 19.93 10.48
CA ALA A 158 -5.81 19.57 10.98
C ALA A 158 -5.83 19.51 12.52
N ILE A 159 -5.32 18.40 13.07
CA ILE A 159 -5.31 18.13 14.50
C ILE A 159 -3.87 17.87 14.91
N GLN A 160 -3.40 18.55 15.95
CA GLN A 160 -2.08 18.37 16.52
C GLN A 160 -2.23 17.63 17.86
N LYS A 161 -1.47 16.55 18.06
CA LYS A 161 -1.45 15.84 19.35
C LYS A 161 -0.40 16.48 20.26
N THR A 162 -0.84 17.07 21.35
CA THR A 162 -0.01 17.85 22.28
C THR A 162 0.46 17.03 23.48
N ALA A 163 -0.26 15.96 23.83
CA ALA A 163 0.10 15.07 24.94
C ALA A 163 -0.32 13.61 24.70
N THR A 164 0.13 12.71 25.56
CA THR A 164 -0.31 11.31 25.58
C THR A 164 -1.80 11.24 25.89
N LEU A 165 -2.56 10.47 25.10
CA LEU A 165 -4.01 10.41 25.21
C LEU A 165 -4.46 9.80 26.56
N PRO A 166 -5.59 10.23 27.14
CA PRO A 166 -5.99 9.80 28.50
C PRO A 166 -6.19 8.28 28.66
N TRP A 167 -6.50 7.57 27.57
CA TRP A 167 -6.70 6.12 27.58
C TRP A 167 -5.47 5.32 27.16
N MET A 168 -4.34 5.97 26.84
CA MET A 168 -3.08 5.30 26.55
C MET A 168 -2.29 5.15 27.84
N ARG A 169 -1.69 3.96 28.03
CA ARG A 169 -0.71 3.79 29.10
C ARG A 169 0.52 4.66 28.79
N PRO A 170 1.15 5.29 29.79
CA PRO A 170 2.43 5.95 29.59
C PRO A 170 3.43 4.96 28.99
N VAL A 171 4.04 5.32 27.87
CA VAL A 171 5.10 4.50 27.28
C VAL A 171 6.30 4.63 28.21
N GLN A 172 6.65 3.55 28.92
CA GLN A 172 7.92 3.52 29.65
C GLN A 172 9.05 3.57 28.61
N PRO A 173 10.07 4.43 28.79
CA PRO A 173 11.22 4.44 27.91
C PRO A 173 11.87 3.05 27.93
N VAL A 174 12.03 2.46 26.74
CA VAL A 174 12.71 1.18 26.57
C VAL A 174 14.16 1.39 27.00
N GLN A 175 14.54 0.85 28.16
CA GLN A 175 15.95 0.80 28.54
C GLN A 175 16.67 -0.09 27.53
N GLU A 176 17.71 0.47 26.89
CA GLU A 176 18.64 -0.31 26.09
C GLU A 176 19.26 -1.39 26.98
N VAL A 177 18.93 -2.65 26.70
CA VAL A 177 19.63 -3.78 27.29
C VAL A 177 21.05 -3.74 26.73
N LYS A 178 21.98 -3.15 27.49
CA LYS A 178 23.41 -3.37 27.29
C LYS A 178 23.68 -4.84 27.56
N LYS A 179 23.86 -5.63 26.51
CA LYS A 179 24.56 -6.91 26.65
C LYS A 179 26.04 -6.57 26.80
N GLU A 180 26.53 -6.65 28.03
CA GLU A 180 27.97 -6.72 28.28
C GLU A 180 28.48 -8.06 27.75
N GLU A 181 29.31 -8.00 26.70
CA GLU A 181 30.15 -9.11 26.27
C GLU A 181 31.35 -9.17 27.22
N ASN A 182 31.31 -10.10 28.19
CA ASN A 182 32.53 -10.51 28.87
C ASN A 182 33.31 -11.44 27.95
N VAL A 183 34.40 -10.92 27.39
CA VAL A 183 35.48 -11.67 26.80
C VAL A 183 36.46 -11.98 27.93
N ASP A 184 36.54 -13.24 28.35
CA ASP A 184 37.70 -13.75 29.07
C ASP A 184 38.31 -14.89 28.24
N LEU A 185 39.47 -14.58 27.66
CA LEU A 185 40.45 -15.53 27.17
C LEU A 185 41.50 -15.66 28.26
N GLU A 186 41.74 -16.87 28.77
CA GLU A 186 43.11 -17.35 28.97
C GLU A 186 43.21 -18.88 29.12
N GLN A 187 44.30 -19.39 28.57
CA GLN A 187 44.63 -20.78 28.24
C GLN A 187 45.30 -21.52 29.41
N LYS A 188 45.16 -22.86 29.47
CA LYS A 188 46.30 -23.80 29.37
C LYS A 188 45.90 -25.30 29.40
N ASN A 189 46.23 -25.97 28.30
CA ASN A 189 46.89 -27.28 28.11
C ASN A 189 46.53 -28.52 28.95
N GLY A 190 46.20 -29.62 28.24
CA GLY A 190 46.97 -30.88 28.35
C GLY A 190 46.22 -32.19 28.62
N ALA A 191 45.91 -32.93 27.54
CA ALA A 191 45.93 -34.40 27.34
C ALA A 191 45.12 -35.39 28.23
N GLY A 192 44.41 -36.32 27.57
CA GLY A 192 44.33 -37.74 27.99
C GLY A 192 42.94 -38.36 28.28
N ASP A 193 42.31 -38.90 27.23
CA ASP A 193 41.65 -40.23 27.08
C ASP A 193 40.58 -40.82 28.07
N GLN A 194 39.57 -41.45 27.44
CA GLN A 194 38.61 -42.53 27.85
C GLN A 194 37.37 -42.31 28.77
N ILE A 195 36.20 -42.22 28.11
CA ILE A 195 34.99 -43.09 28.15
C ILE A 195 34.54 -43.80 29.47
N LYS A 196 33.31 -43.47 29.93
CA LYS A 196 32.15 -44.27 30.45
C LYS A 196 31.45 -43.54 31.61
N GLU A 197 30.22 -43.06 31.46
CA GLU A 197 28.89 -43.71 31.48
C GLU A 197 28.16 -43.48 32.83
N GLU A 198 26.86 -43.17 32.70
CA GLU A 198 25.78 -43.16 33.71
C GLU A 198 25.72 -41.97 34.70
N SER A 199 24.60 -41.28 34.91
CA SER A 199 23.19 -41.67 34.74
C SER A 199 22.22 -40.47 34.57
N VAL A 200 21.18 -40.79 33.79
CA VAL A 200 19.95 -40.11 33.35
C VAL A 200 19.00 -39.93 34.59
N PRO A 201 17.94 -39.07 34.65
CA PRO A 201 17.01 -38.94 33.53
C PRO A 201 16.31 -37.61 33.22
N VAL A 202 16.17 -37.42 31.91
CA VAL A 202 15.02 -36.82 31.23
C VAL A 202 14.11 -37.98 30.87
N GLU A 203 12.82 -37.90 31.21
CA GLU A 203 11.80 -38.76 30.60
C GLU A 203 10.62 -37.95 30.04
N THR A 204 10.24 -38.43 28.88
CA THR A 204 9.37 -37.95 27.81
C THR A 204 7.90 -38.34 27.97
N VAL A 205 7.01 -37.49 27.40
CA VAL A 205 5.84 -37.85 26.53
C VAL A 205 4.64 -38.51 27.26
N VAL A 206 3.38 -38.19 26.92
CA VAL A 206 2.56 -38.96 25.96
C VAL A 206 1.33 -38.15 25.49
N LYS A 207 1.11 -38.19 24.17
CA LYS A 207 -0.16 -37.95 23.46
C LYS A 207 -1.01 -39.21 23.54
N GLU A 208 -2.32 -39.09 23.71
CA GLU A 208 -3.25 -40.12 23.26
C GLU A 208 -4.41 -39.50 22.46
N GLN A 209 -4.67 -40.13 21.31
CA GLN A 209 -5.85 -39.96 20.46
C GLN A 209 -6.73 -41.20 20.64
N ALA A 210 -8.05 -41.02 20.69
CA ALA A 210 -8.99 -41.93 20.01
C ALA A 210 -10.34 -41.24 19.74
N ASN A 211 -10.76 -41.34 18.47
CA ASN A 211 -12.10 -41.12 17.87
C ASN A 211 -13.19 -42.01 18.55
N LYS A 212 -14.50 -41.89 18.38
CA LYS A 212 -15.47 -41.22 17.46
C LYS A 212 -16.86 -41.43 18.11
N ASP A 213 -17.82 -40.51 17.95
CA ASP A 213 -19.06 -40.75 17.18
C ASP A 213 -20.10 -39.63 17.35
N GLU A 214 -20.88 -39.48 16.28
CA GLU A 214 -21.93 -38.49 16.05
C GLU A 214 -23.24 -38.79 16.82
N THR A 215 -23.98 -37.75 17.22
CA THR A 215 -25.42 -37.63 16.92
C THR A 215 -25.98 -36.25 17.26
N LYS A 216 -26.90 -35.79 16.40
CA LYS A 216 -27.76 -34.61 16.55
C LYS A 216 -28.73 -34.78 17.73
N GLU A 217 -29.09 -33.70 18.42
CA GLU A 217 -30.49 -33.24 18.50
C GLU A 217 -30.65 -31.90 19.23
N THR A 218 -31.70 -31.21 18.81
CA THR A 218 -32.32 -29.97 19.26
C THR A 218 -32.90 -30.04 20.67
N THR A 219 -32.95 -28.93 21.43
CA THR A 219 -34.19 -28.24 21.88
C THR A 219 -33.96 -27.26 23.04
N ASP A 220 -34.94 -26.37 23.14
CA ASP A 220 -35.15 -25.17 23.95
C ASP A 220 -35.12 -25.27 25.48
N MET A 221 -35.13 -24.05 26.06
CA MET A 221 -35.98 -23.58 27.19
C MET A 221 -35.33 -23.25 28.55
N LYS A 222 -35.29 -21.93 28.79
CA LYS A 222 -35.58 -21.14 30.01
C LYS A 222 -35.99 -21.93 31.27
N THR A 223 -35.43 -21.58 32.44
CA THR A 223 -36.12 -20.71 33.45
C THR A 223 -35.23 -20.28 34.64
N THR A 224 -35.19 -18.95 34.85
CA THR A 224 -35.27 -18.14 36.10
C THR A 224 -34.80 -18.63 37.48
N GLY A 225 -34.04 -17.77 38.19
CA GLY A 225 -33.91 -17.84 39.67
C GLY A 225 -32.90 -16.87 40.37
N LYS A 226 -33.24 -15.57 40.45
CA LYS A 226 -32.94 -14.52 41.48
C LYS A 226 -31.57 -14.39 42.25
N ARG A 227 -31.01 -13.17 42.07
CA ARG A 227 -30.59 -12.10 43.05
C ARG A 227 -29.22 -12.08 43.78
N GLN A 228 -28.54 -10.94 43.52
CA GLN A 228 -27.82 -10.00 44.40
C GLN A 228 -26.33 -10.19 44.74
N GLY A 229 -25.56 -9.12 44.47
CA GLY A 229 -24.21 -8.86 44.99
C GLY A 229 -23.42 -7.88 44.13
N ASP A 230 -23.46 -6.59 44.47
CA ASP A 230 -22.58 -5.54 43.94
C ASP A 230 -21.11 -5.80 44.34
N ALA A 231 -20.21 -5.84 43.36
CA ALA A 231 -18.80 -5.48 43.52
C ALA A 231 -18.18 -5.21 42.13
N LEU A 232 -17.49 -4.08 42.02
CA LEU A 232 -16.75 -3.62 40.85
C LEU A 232 -15.76 -4.68 40.34
N ALA A 233 -16.11 -5.41 39.29
CA ALA A 233 -15.18 -6.25 38.55
C ALA A 233 -14.63 -5.47 37.36
N GLU A 234 -13.31 -5.27 37.32
CA GLU A 234 -12.59 -4.69 36.20
C GLU A 234 -12.95 -5.40 34.88
N PRO A 235 -13.04 -4.68 33.74
CA PRO A 235 -13.31 -5.32 32.47
C PRO A 235 -12.18 -6.31 32.15
N PRO A 236 -12.51 -7.55 31.71
CA PRO A 236 -11.49 -8.56 31.46
C PRO A 236 -10.51 -8.06 30.39
N PRO A 237 -9.20 -8.36 30.54
CA PRO A 237 -8.18 -7.91 29.60
C PRO A 237 -8.58 -8.32 28.19
N THR A 238 -8.53 -7.37 27.26
CA THR A 238 -8.86 -7.60 25.85
C THR A 238 -7.96 -8.71 25.32
N LYS A 239 -8.52 -9.92 25.15
CA LYS A 239 -7.82 -11.03 24.52
C LYS A 239 -7.34 -10.55 23.15
N HIS A 240 -6.02 -10.52 22.95
CA HIS A 240 -5.44 -10.29 21.64
C HIS A 240 -6.09 -11.28 20.66
N LYS A 241 -6.85 -10.77 19.68
CA LYS A 241 -7.33 -11.60 18.59
C LYS A 241 -6.10 -12.23 17.94
N LYS A 242 -5.91 -13.54 18.11
CA LYS A 242 -5.00 -14.31 17.28
C LYS A 242 -5.51 -14.14 15.85
N MET A 243 -4.85 -13.29 15.08
CA MET A 243 -5.10 -13.19 13.64
C MET A 243 -4.58 -14.49 13.03
N HIS A 244 -5.44 -15.49 12.91
CA HIS A 244 -5.14 -16.64 12.07
C HIS A 244 -5.26 -16.18 10.62
N GLY A 245 -4.13 -16.06 9.94
CA GLY A 245 -4.04 -15.67 8.54
C GLY A 245 -3.19 -16.64 7.75
N TYR A 246 -3.52 -16.77 6.47
CA TYR A 246 -2.70 -17.38 5.43
C TYR A 246 -1.22 -16.96 5.60
N LYS A 247 -0.33 -17.95 5.65
CA LYS A 247 1.11 -17.74 5.88
C LYS A 247 1.78 -17.40 4.55
N GLU A 248 1.72 -16.13 4.15
CA GLU A 248 2.59 -15.62 3.08
C GLU A 248 4.02 -15.47 3.62
N ASP A 249 5.01 -15.65 2.75
CA ASP A 249 6.41 -15.49 3.15
C ASP A 249 6.69 -14.07 3.67
N PRO A 250 7.47 -13.96 4.76
CA PRO A 250 7.83 -12.67 5.35
C PRO A 250 8.78 -11.89 4.44
N PHE A 251 8.82 -10.58 4.63
CA PHE A 251 9.88 -9.74 4.09
C PHE A 251 11.14 -9.91 4.95
N LEU A 252 12.20 -10.45 4.35
CA LEU A 252 13.50 -10.67 4.98
C LEU A 252 14.51 -9.68 4.41
N PHE A 253 15.36 -9.13 5.28
CA PHE A 253 16.37 -8.15 4.91
C PHE A 253 17.71 -8.81 4.64
N LEU A 254 18.43 -8.32 3.62
CA LEU A 254 19.83 -8.71 3.41
C LEU A 254 20.70 -8.19 4.56
N ASN A 255 21.80 -8.89 4.79
CA ASN A 255 22.89 -8.48 5.66
C ASN A 255 24.18 -8.36 4.83
N ALA A 256 25.22 -7.75 5.41
CA ALA A 256 26.50 -7.49 4.72
C ALA A 256 27.18 -8.74 4.15
N ASN A 257 26.88 -9.93 4.69
CA ASN A 257 27.48 -11.20 4.28
C ASN A 257 26.50 -12.08 3.46
N ASP A 258 25.37 -11.53 2.99
CA ASP A 258 24.41 -12.33 2.21
C ASP A 258 25.05 -12.69 0.85
N PRO A 259 25.19 -13.99 0.52
CA PRO A 259 25.91 -14.44 -0.68
C PRO A 259 25.24 -13.98 -1.99
N LEU A 260 23.99 -13.51 -1.93
CA LEU A 260 23.30 -12.94 -3.08
C LEU A 260 23.87 -11.57 -3.49
N TRP A 261 24.41 -10.78 -2.56
CA TRP A 261 24.73 -9.38 -2.84
C TRP A 261 26.04 -9.20 -3.60
N ASP A 262 27.10 -9.90 -3.21
CA ASP A 262 28.42 -9.76 -3.82
C ASP A 262 28.41 -9.89 -5.35
N PRO A 263 27.74 -10.89 -5.95
CA PRO A 263 27.72 -11.03 -7.41
C PRO A 263 26.98 -9.86 -8.09
N ILE A 264 25.88 -9.38 -7.48
CA ILE A 264 25.12 -8.23 -7.98
C ILE A 264 25.96 -6.95 -7.91
N GLN A 265 26.58 -6.69 -6.75
CA GLN A 265 27.39 -5.51 -6.52
C GLN A 265 28.58 -5.45 -7.48
N LYS A 266 29.28 -6.57 -7.66
CA LYS A 266 30.42 -6.67 -8.60
C LYS A 266 29.98 -6.50 -10.04
N PHE A 267 28.90 -7.17 -10.46
CA PHE A 267 28.46 -7.13 -11.86
C PHE A 267 28.02 -5.73 -12.31
N TYR A 268 27.26 -5.02 -11.47
CA TYR A 268 26.79 -3.67 -11.77
C TYR A 268 27.77 -2.56 -11.35
N GLY A 269 28.79 -2.90 -10.56
CA GLY A 269 29.65 -1.93 -9.91
C GLY A 269 28.84 -0.98 -9.04
N ILE A 270 28.01 -1.53 -8.17
CA ILE A 270 27.24 -0.75 -7.19
C ILE A 270 28.22 -0.21 -6.16
N ARG A 271 28.07 1.08 -5.80
CA ARG A 271 28.89 1.75 -4.79
C ARG A 271 29.02 0.92 -3.49
N PRO A 272 30.20 0.87 -2.83
CA PRO A 272 30.41 0.08 -1.62
C PRO A 272 29.56 0.51 -0.41
N ASP A 273 29.21 1.79 -0.33
CA ASP A 273 28.40 2.41 0.74
C ASP A 273 26.89 2.25 0.54
N PHE A 274 26.45 1.47 -0.46
CA PHE A 274 25.02 1.23 -0.67
C PHE A 274 24.39 0.56 0.56
N PRO A 275 23.24 1.05 1.08
CA PRO A 275 22.69 0.58 2.35
C PRO A 275 22.00 -0.79 2.18
N ILE A 276 22.80 -1.86 2.15
CA ILE A 276 22.35 -3.24 1.94
C ILE A 276 21.29 -3.70 2.95
N GLU A 277 21.35 -3.20 4.19
CA GLU A 277 20.36 -3.56 5.22
C GLU A 277 18.94 -3.02 4.92
N GLN A 278 18.81 -2.10 3.97
CA GLN A 278 17.52 -1.59 3.46
C GLN A 278 17.01 -2.39 2.26
N VAL A 279 17.78 -3.36 1.80
CA VAL A 279 17.41 -4.30 0.74
C VAL A 279 16.71 -5.49 1.36
N MET A 280 15.60 -5.91 0.75
CA MET A 280 14.80 -7.02 1.23
C MET A 280 14.28 -7.89 0.10
N TYR A 281 13.85 -9.10 0.42
CA TYR A 281 13.22 -10.05 -0.48
C TYR A 281 12.06 -10.74 0.24
N ARG A 282 11.19 -11.38 -0.53
CA ARG A 282 10.02 -12.08 -0.01
C ARG A 282 10.07 -13.55 -0.44
N ALA A 283 10.86 -14.32 0.28
CA ALA A 283 11.01 -15.76 0.12
C ALA A 283 11.69 -16.32 1.37
N GLU A 284 11.03 -17.17 2.15
CA GLU A 284 11.69 -17.88 3.26
C GLU A 284 12.51 -19.06 2.73
N THR A 285 12.00 -19.70 1.68
CA THR A 285 12.67 -20.81 0.98
C THR A 285 12.64 -20.60 -0.53
N GLY A 286 13.56 -21.24 -1.25
CA GLY A 286 13.64 -21.17 -2.70
C GLY A 286 14.29 -19.89 -3.24
N HIS A 287 14.02 -19.59 -4.52
CA HIS A 287 14.67 -18.49 -5.20
C HIS A 287 14.05 -17.14 -4.84
N LYS A 288 14.91 -16.18 -4.50
CA LYS A 288 14.55 -14.79 -4.21
C LYS A 288 14.15 -14.07 -5.51
N ARG A 289 12.91 -14.29 -6.00
CA ARG A 289 12.45 -13.81 -7.32
C ARG A 289 12.57 -12.30 -7.51
N THR A 290 12.30 -11.54 -6.46
CA THR A 290 12.28 -10.07 -6.50
C THR A 290 13.02 -9.51 -5.30
N ILE A 291 13.83 -8.49 -5.56
CA ILE A 291 14.56 -7.75 -4.54
C ILE A 291 13.99 -6.33 -4.48
N TYR A 292 13.70 -5.88 -3.28
CA TYR A 292 13.09 -4.60 -2.99
C TYR A 292 14.02 -3.72 -2.15
N PHE A 293 13.77 -2.42 -2.21
CA PHE A 293 14.40 -1.41 -1.38
C PHE A 293 13.34 -0.67 -0.57
N VAL A 294 13.64 -0.36 0.69
CA VAL A 294 12.79 0.45 1.57
C VAL A 294 13.62 1.51 2.29
N SER A 295 12.98 2.57 2.78
CA SER A 295 13.65 3.49 3.71
C SER A 295 14.02 2.79 5.03
N SER A 296 14.98 3.34 5.76
CA SER A 296 15.36 2.83 7.08
C SER A 296 14.20 2.84 8.09
N GLN A 297 13.29 3.82 7.98
CA GLN A 297 12.09 3.89 8.82
C GLN A 297 11.12 2.74 8.53
N LEU A 298 10.86 2.44 7.25
CA LEU A 298 10.00 1.32 6.86
C LEU A 298 10.62 -0.02 7.26
N ARG A 299 11.93 -0.20 7.07
CA ARG A 299 12.66 -1.38 7.58
C ARG A 299 12.42 -1.59 9.07
N ASN A 300 12.55 -0.53 9.87
CA ASN A 300 12.36 -0.60 11.31
C ASN A 300 10.91 -0.95 11.68
N ILE A 301 9.91 -0.42 10.93
CA ILE A 301 8.51 -0.79 11.11
C ILE A 301 8.29 -2.27 10.82
N VAL A 302 8.84 -2.80 9.74
CA VAL A 302 8.70 -4.22 9.38
C VAL A 302 9.31 -5.11 10.44
N ARG A 303 10.59 -4.89 10.78
CA ARG A 303 11.32 -5.72 11.76
C ARG A 303 10.64 -5.77 13.13
N ARG A 304 9.99 -4.68 13.56
CA ARG A 304 9.28 -4.59 14.84
C ARG A 304 7.86 -5.18 14.82
N ASN A 305 7.34 -5.53 13.64
CA ASN A 305 5.94 -5.93 13.48
C ASN A 305 5.76 -7.17 12.59
N THR A 306 6.81 -7.93 12.29
CA THR A 306 6.76 -9.12 11.41
C THR A 306 5.69 -10.12 11.85
N ASP A 307 5.45 -10.25 13.15
CA ASP A 307 4.48 -11.14 13.79
C ASP A 307 3.10 -10.50 14.02
N ARG A 308 2.95 -9.19 13.77
CA ARG A 308 1.77 -8.40 14.15
C ARG A 308 1.03 -7.77 12.97
N ILE A 309 1.76 -7.39 11.93
CA ILE A 309 1.23 -6.70 10.75
C ILE A 309 1.50 -7.56 9.53
N ARG A 310 0.44 -7.82 8.77
CA ARG A 310 0.57 -8.42 7.45
C ARG A 310 0.91 -7.35 6.43
N PHE A 311 2.07 -7.47 5.80
CA PHE A 311 2.48 -6.61 4.70
C PHE A 311 2.12 -7.27 3.37
N ILE A 312 1.21 -6.66 2.60
CA ILE A 312 0.80 -7.18 1.28
C ILE A 312 1.82 -6.74 0.21
N ASN A 313 2.04 -5.42 0.13
CA ASN A 313 2.98 -4.78 -0.78
C ASN A 313 3.89 -3.86 0.03
N LEU A 314 5.19 -3.86 -0.27
CA LEU A 314 6.15 -3.05 0.47
C LEU A 314 7.39 -2.77 -0.40
N GLY A 315 7.89 -1.54 -0.31
CA GLY A 315 9.14 -1.12 -0.93
C GLY A 315 9.06 -0.95 -2.44
N LEU A 316 10.19 -0.57 -3.01
CA LEU A 316 10.40 -0.38 -4.43
C LEU A 316 11.14 -1.59 -4.98
N ARG A 317 10.64 -2.20 -6.06
CA ARG A 317 11.39 -3.27 -6.74
C ARG A 317 12.65 -2.68 -7.35
N ILE A 318 13.82 -3.20 -6.98
CA ILE A 318 15.12 -2.77 -7.51
C ILE A 318 15.79 -3.82 -8.42
N PHE A 319 15.53 -5.11 -8.18
CA PHE A 319 15.95 -6.19 -9.07
C PHE A 319 14.87 -7.24 -9.25
N GLY A 320 14.88 -7.89 -10.41
CA GLY A 320 14.15 -9.11 -10.68
C GLY A 320 15.11 -10.24 -11.05
N ARG A 321 14.88 -11.44 -10.54
CA ARG A 321 15.62 -12.63 -10.94
C ARG A 321 15.36 -12.91 -12.43
N SER A 322 16.44 -13.06 -13.18
CA SER A 322 16.49 -13.23 -14.63
C SER A 322 17.78 -13.97 -14.99
N PRO A 323 17.91 -15.27 -14.63
CA PRO A 323 19.12 -16.04 -14.87
C PRO A 323 19.37 -16.17 -16.37
N SER A 324 20.63 -16.11 -16.78
CA SER A 324 21.03 -16.26 -18.18
C SER A 324 22.34 -17.02 -18.28
N PRO A 325 22.46 -18.03 -19.16
CA PRO A 325 23.73 -18.71 -19.42
C PRO A 325 24.84 -17.77 -19.91
N LEU A 326 24.48 -16.63 -20.48
CA LEU A 326 25.42 -15.61 -20.97
C LEU A 326 25.99 -14.74 -19.85
N VAL A 327 25.39 -14.77 -18.66
CA VAL A 327 25.78 -13.98 -17.49
C VAL A 327 25.73 -14.88 -16.25
N PRO A 328 26.59 -15.91 -16.17
CA PRO A 328 26.54 -16.89 -15.08
C PRO A 328 26.81 -16.25 -13.71
N ASP A 329 27.55 -15.13 -13.69
CA ASP A 329 27.97 -14.47 -12.45
C ASP A 329 26.90 -13.57 -11.84
N CYS A 330 25.76 -13.32 -12.51
CA CYS A 330 24.69 -12.49 -11.96
C CYS A 330 23.31 -12.92 -12.46
N GLU A 331 22.51 -13.48 -11.55
CA GLU A 331 21.14 -13.92 -11.86
C GLU A 331 20.09 -12.80 -11.86
N TYR A 332 20.46 -11.55 -11.59
CA TYR A 332 19.51 -10.46 -11.37
C TYR A 332 19.62 -9.38 -12.43
N ARG A 333 18.48 -8.90 -12.92
CA ARG A 333 18.37 -7.70 -13.76
C ARG A 333 17.79 -6.54 -12.96
N ILE A 334 18.26 -5.33 -13.24
CA ILE A 334 17.68 -4.09 -12.67
C ILE A 334 16.24 -3.94 -13.17
N SER A 335 15.35 -3.49 -12.29
CA SER A 335 14.01 -3.02 -12.67
C SER A 335 14.02 -1.53 -13.01
N GLN A 336 13.22 -1.13 -14.01
CA GLN A 336 13.12 0.26 -14.43
C GLN A 336 12.69 1.20 -13.28
N GLU A 337 11.79 0.76 -12.40
CA GLU A 337 11.36 1.50 -11.22
C GLU A 337 12.50 1.73 -10.21
N GLY A 338 13.42 0.75 -10.13
CA GLY A 338 14.55 0.74 -9.22
C GLY A 338 15.59 1.81 -9.50
N LEU A 339 15.58 2.41 -10.69
CA LEU A 339 16.53 3.47 -11.08
C LEU A 339 16.41 4.73 -10.23
N THR A 340 15.27 4.95 -9.56
CA THR A 340 15.10 6.02 -8.58
C THR A 340 16.08 5.88 -7.40
N VAL A 341 16.49 4.64 -7.09
CA VAL A 341 17.44 4.30 -6.02
C VAL A 341 18.81 3.94 -6.59
N LEU A 342 18.84 3.20 -7.70
CA LEU A 342 20.03 2.63 -8.34
C LEU A 342 20.49 3.42 -9.57
N GLY A 343 20.29 4.74 -9.60
CA GLY A 343 20.63 5.59 -10.75
C GLY A 343 22.13 5.64 -11.06
N THR A 344 22.52 6.54 -11.97
CA THR A 344 23.90 6.68 -12.49
C THR A 344 24.94 6.98 -11.41
N GLU A 345 24.54 7.56 -10.28
CA GLU A 345 25.43 7.82 -9.15
C GLU A 345 25.74 6.54 -8.35
N CYS A 346 24.90 5.52 -8.47
CA CYS A 346 25.00 4.29 -7.69
C CYS A 346 25.67 3.16 -8.48
N ILE A 347 25.46 3.12 -9.79
CA ILE A 347 25.86 2.02 -10.69
C ILE A 347 26.87 2.51 -11.72
N THR A 348 28.04 1.87 -11.80
CA THR A 348 29.06 2.19 -12.80
C THR A 348 28.83 1.50 -14.14
N ARG A 349 28.06 0.41 -14.17
CA ARG A 349 27.64 -0.26 -15.41
C ARG A 349 26.58 0.56 -16.16
N CYS A 350 27.01 1.68 -16.73
CA CYS A 350 26.18 2.65 -17.41
C CYS A 350 26.89 3.17 -18.66
N VAL A 351 26.17 3.25 -19.77
CA VAL A 351 26.65 3.86 -21.02
C VAL A 351 25.91 5.19 -21.26
N GLN A 352 26.66 6.23 -21.57
CA GLN A 352 26.09 7.51 -21.98
C GLN A 352 25.80 7.48 -23.49
N LEU A 353 24.55 7.69 -23.88
CA LEU A 353 24.12 7.74 -25.28
C LEU A 353 23.83 9.18 -25.70
N SER A 354 24.08 9.49 -26.98
CA SER A 354 23.61 10.74 -27.59
C SER A 354 22.09 10.73 -27.72
N ARG A 355 21.53 11.88 -28.08
CA ARG A 355 20.10 12.02 -28.34
C ARG A 355 19.64 11.06 -29.46
N GLU A 356 20.39 10.98 -30.55
CA GLU A 356 20.08 10.14 -31.73
C GLU A 356 20.18 8.65 -31.39
N ASP A 357 21.18 8.27 -30.60
CA ASP A 357 21.35 6.90 -30.12
C ASP A 357 20.20 6.51 -29.18
N MET A 358 19.75 7.41 -28.31
CA MET A 358 18.58 7.17 -27.46
C MET A 358 17.30 7.01 -28.29
N VAL A 359 17.08 7.85 -29.29
CA VAL A 359 15.94 7.71 -30.20
C VAL A 359 16.00 6.35 -30.90
N THR A 360 17.17 5.95 -31.40
CA THR A 360 17.36 4.64 -32.04
C THR A 360 17.08 3.48 -31.08
N PHE A 361 17.63 3.56 -29.86
CA PHE A 361 17.43 2.59 -28.78
C PHE A 361 15.95 2.44 -28.38
N MET A 362 15.20 3.53 -28.36
CA MET A 362 13.77 3.52 -28.03
C MET A 362 12.88 3.12 -29.22
N THR A 363 13.35 3.35 -30.44
CA THR A 363 12.60 3.07 -31.69
C THR A 363 12.58 1.59 -31.99
N TYR A 364 13.72 0.90 -31.87
CA TYR A 364 13.83 -0.52 -32.17
C TYR A 364 13.80 -1.36 -30.88
N ASP A 365 13.21 -2.56 -30.92
CA ASP A 365 13.25 -3.46 -29.76
C ASP A 365 14.67 -3.95 -29.48
N ASN A 366 15.39 -4.31 -30.56
CA ASN A 366 16.72 -4.92 -30.52
C ASN A 366 17.68 -4.27 -31.53
N PRO A 367 18.01 -2.96 -31.44
CA PRO A 367 18.93 -2.36 -32.40
C PRO A 367 20.32 -3.02 -32.35
N PHE A 368 20.85 -3.35 -33.52
CA PHE A 368 22.23 -3.75 -33.69
C PHE A 368 23.16 -2.56 -33.51
N PHE A 369 24.39 -2.83 -33.10
CA PHE A 369 25.41 -1.81 -32.83
C PHE A 369 25.71 -0.95 -34.06
N ASP A 370 25.62 -1.49 -35.28
CA ASP A 370 25.81 -0.77 -36.54
C ASP A 370 24.85 0.41 -36.75
N LYS A 371 23.66 0.38 -36.13
CA LYS A 371 22.70 1.48 -36.11
C LYS A 371 23.03 2.58 -35.10
N MET A 372 24.01 2.34 -34.22
CA MET A 372 24.42 3.29 -33.19
C MET A 372 25.65 4.08 -33.66
N SER A 373 25.87 5.25 -33.07
CA SER A 373 27.06 6.06 -33.32
C SER A 373 28.35 5.30 -33.04
N THR A 374 29.46 5.72 -33.68
CA THR A 374 30.78 5.09 -33.45
C THR A 374 31.19 5.15 -31.98
N LYS A 375 30.94 6.29 -31.32
CA LYS A 375 31.20 6.47 -29.89
C LYS A 375 30.39 5.50 -29.04
N ALA A 376 29.07 5.42 -29.23
CA ALA A 376 28.23 4.49 -28.47
C ALA A 376 28.67 3.03 -28.69
N ARG A 377 29.05 2.65 -29.92
CA ARG A 377 29.58 1.32 -30.22
C ARG A 377 30.86 0.99 -29.44
N GLU A 378 31.78 1.94 -29.34
CA GLU A 378 33.03 1.78 -28.61
C GLU A 378 32.77 1.65 -27.10
N ASP A 379 31.93 2.52 -26.54
CA ASP A 379 31.57 2.48 -25.12
C ASP A 379 30.83 1.18 -24.76
N LEU A 380 29.89 0.72 -25.60
CA LEU A 380 29.17 -0.55 -25.41
C LEU A 380 30.07 -1.78 -25.48
N LYS A 381 31.22 -1.70 -26.16
CA LYS A 381 32.19 -2.81 -26.22
C LYS A 381 32.98 -2.98 -24.91
N GLN A 382 33.06 -1.94 -24.08
CA GLN A 382 33.76 -1.99 -22.80
C GLN A 382 33.01 -2.83 -21.75
N PHE A 383 31.71 -3.03 -21.92
CA PHE A 383 30.89 -3.82 -21.01
C PHE A 383 30.73 -5.27 -21.48
N SER A 384 30.68 -6.20 -20.53
CA SER A 384 30.33 -7.61 -20.80
C SER A 384 28.85 -7.75 -21.25
N ILE A 385 28.43 -8.94 -21.66
CA ILE A 385 27.00 -9.19 -21.96
C ILE A 385 26.18 -9.03 -20.67
N GLY A 386 24.96 -8.52 -20.78
CA GLY A 386 23.99 -8.52 -19.69
C GLY A 386 23.26 -7.20 -19.49
N CYS A 387 22.56 -7.07 -18.36
CA CYS A 387 21.83 -5.86 -18.03
C CYS A 387 22.78 -4.68 -17.78
N ILE A 388 22.40 -3.49 -18.22
CA ILE A 388 23.18 -2.25 -18.16
C ILE A 388 22.22 -1.05 -18.17
N LEU A 389 22.70 0.10 -17.69
CA LEU A 389 21.98 1.37 -17.78
C LEU A 389 22.39 2.13 -19.05
N MET A 390 21.42 2.76 -19.71
CA MET A 390 21.67 3.77 -20.73
C MET A 390 21.22 5.11 -20.18
N SER A 391 22.15 6.07 -20.14
CA SER A 391 21.90 7.42 -19.68
C SER A 391 22.02 8.42 -20.83
N TYR A 392 21.16 9.42 -20.79
CA TYR A 392 21.23 10.60 -21.62
C TYR A 392 21.25 11.83 -20.71
N LYS A 393 22.11 12.78 -21.06
CA LYS A 393 22.23 14.08 -20.41
C LYS A 393 22.14 15.13 -21.52
N PRO A 394 21.29 16.16 -21.39
CA PRO A 394 21.15 17.19 -22.41
C PRO A 394 22.45 17.94 -22.65
N GLU A 395 22.82 18.10 -23.92
CA GLU A 395 23.94 18.95 -24.31
C GLU A 395 23.48 20.40 -24.55
N ALA A 396 24.43 21.35 -24.56
CA ALA A 396 24.12 22.76 -24.75
C ALA A 396 23.45 22.99 -26.13
N GLY A 397 22.19 23.45 -26.11
CA GLY A 397 21.37 23.67 -27.30
C GLY A 397 20.28 22.62 -27.55
N GLU A 398 20.29 21.50 -26.83
CA GLU A 398 19.22 20.50 -26.90
C GLU A 398 18.08 20.86 -25.95
N THR A 399 16.87 21.06 -26.48
CA THR A 399 15.68 21.39 -25.67
C THR A 399 14.72 20.23 -25.48
N LYS A 400 14.96 19.08 -26.13
CA LYS A 400 14.05 17.92 -26.16
C LYS A 400 14.84 16.60 -26.08
N PRO A 401 14.99 16.01 -24.87
CA PRO A 401 14.50 16.46 -23.57
C PRO A 401 15.44 17.47 -22.88
N SER A 402 14.88 18.37 -22.07
CA SER A 402 15.66 19.30 -21.22
C SER A 402 16.16 18.67 -19.91
N CYS A 403 15.88 17.40 -19.68
CA CYS A 403 16.26 16.66 -18.48
C CYS A 403 17.05 15.40 -18.83
N SER A 404 17.83 14.93 -17.86
CA SER A 404 18.54 13.65 -17.99
C SER A 404 17.55 12.49 -17.94
N ILE A 405 17.79 11.46 -18.76
CA ILE A 405 16.96 10.25 -18.82
C ILE A 405 17.86 9.05 -18.59
N THR A 406 17.44 8.14 -17.72
CA THR A 406 18.14 6.87 -17.48
C THR A 406 17.17 5.71 -17.58
N VAL A 407 17.57 4.69 -18.30
CA VAL A 407 16.75 3.51 -18.63
C VAL A 407 17.60 2.26 -18.54
N CYS A 408 17.03 1.18 -18.04
CA CYS A 408 17.71 -0.11 -18.00
C CYS A 408 17.37 -0.93 -19.24
N GLY A 409 18.36 -1.67 -19.72
CA GLY A 409 18.21 -2.58 -20.85
C GLY A 409 19.17 -3.74 -20.76
N TRP A 410 19.29 -4.46 -21.87
CA TRP A 410 20.21 -5.57 -22.06
C TRP A 410 21.18 -5.25 -23.18
N ARG A 411 22.47 -5.43 -22.91
CA ARG A 411 23.53 -5.39 -23.91
C ARG A 411 23.88 -6.82 -24.31
N GLY A 412 23.54 -7.17 -25.54
CA GLY A 412 23.90 -8.44 -26.18
C GLY A 412 25.31 -8.41 -26.78
N LYS A 413 25.63 -9.43 -27.59
CA LYS A 413 26.94 -9.52 -28.26
C LYS A 413 27.18 -8.39 -29.28
N SER A 414 26.14 -8.05 -30.03
CA SER A 414 26.17 -7.03 -31.09
C SER A 414 24.90 -6.19 -31.15
N SER A 415 24.05 -6.28 -30.12
CA SER A 415 22.76 -5.60 -30.05
C SER A 415 22.48 -5.03 -28.67
N LEU A 416 21.57 -4.07 -28.62
CA LEU A 416 20.95 -3.57 -27.41
C LEU A 416 19.48 -3.96 -27.38
N ARG A 417 18.90 -4.12 -26.20
CA ARG A 417 17.46 -4.30 -26.00
C ARG A 417 16.97 -3.44 -24.86
N THR A 418 15.86 -2.75 -25.05
CA THR A 418 15.20 -2.00 -23.98
C THR A 418 14.27 -2.90 -23.15
N PHE A 419 14.18 -2.67 -21.85
CA PHE A 419 13.19 -3.32 -20.97
C PHE A 419 11.89 -2.53 -20.85
N LEU A 420 11.78 -1.39 -21.52
CA LEU A 420 10.58 -0.57 -21.48
C LEU A 420 9.45 -1.18 -22.32
N SER A 421 8.23 -1.04 -21.82
CA SER A 421 7.03 -1.41 -22.56
C SER A 421 6.82 -0.52 -23.80
N LYS A 422 6.01 -1.00 -24.75
CA LYS A 422 5.63 -0.28 -25.99
C LYS A 422 5.15 1.15 -25.69
N ASN A 423 4.28 1.30 -24.70
CA ASN A 423 3.68 2.59 -24.33
C ASN A 423 4.70 3.53 -23.68
N LEU A 424 5.59 3.01 -22.85
CA LEU A 424 6.59 3.83 -22.17
C LEU A 424 7.68 4.30 -23.15
N ARG A 425 8.07 3.46 -24.10
CA ARG A 425 8.94 3.85 -25.22
C ARG A 425 8.32 4.96 -26.06
N ALA A 426 7.03 4.85 -26.39
CA ALA A 426 6.30 5.89 -27.11
C ALA A 426 6.35 7.24 -26.37
N HIS A 427 6.15 7.21 -25.05
CA HIS A 427 6.26 8.40 -24.21
C HIS A 427 7.67 9.01 -24.23
N TYR A 428 8.71 8.20 -24.06
CA TYR A 428 10.09 8.70 -24.14
C TYR A 428 10.42 9.26 -25.53
N LEU A 429 10.07 8.57 -26.61
CA LEU A 429 10.26 9.08 -27.97
C LEU A 429 9.61 10.46 -28.15
N ARG A 430 8.43 10.67 -27.56
CA ARG A 430 7.79 11.98 -27.57
C ARG A 430 8.57 13.04 -26.78
N LEU A 431 9.15 12.68 -25.63
CA LEU A 431 10.05 13.57 -24.86
C LEU A 431 11.32 13.93 -25.63
N PHE A 432 11.86 12.98 -26.40
CA PHE A 432 12.95 13.21 -27.35
C PHE A 432 12.53 14.01 -28.58
N GLY A 433 11.26 14.42 -28.70
CA GLY A 433 10.76 15.26 -29.79
C GLY A 433 10.47 14.51 -31.09
N VAL A 434 10.35 13.18 -31.04
CA VAL A 434 9.85 12.40 -32.17
C VAL A 434 8.34 12.65 -32.34
N GLU A 435 7.89 12.81 -33.58
CA GLU A 435 6.49 13.10 -33.87
C GLU A 435 5.60 11.86 -33.76
N LEU A 436 4.35 12.08 -33.35
CA LEU A 436 3.43 11.00 -33.01
C LEU A 436 3.18 10.06 -34.20
N GLU A 437 3.08 10.59 -35.42
CA GLU A 437 2.88 9.76 -36.61
C GLU A 437 4.05 8.81 -36.86
N GLU A 438 5.29 9.25 -36.59
CA GLU A 438 6.49 8.43 -36.74
C GLU A 438 6.53 7.34 -35.68
N ILE A 439 6.22 7.69 -34.43
CA ILE A 439 6.08 6.74 -33.33
C ILE A 439 5.05 5.66 -33.69
N LEU A 440 3.85 6.06 -34.14
CA LEU A 440 2.78 5.13 -34.52
C LEU A 440 3.19 4.23 -35.69
N LYS A 441 3.89 4.75 -36.71
CA LYS A 441 4.40 3.93 -37.83
C LYS A 441 5.37 2.85 -37.37
N VAL A 442 6.30 3.19 -36.49
CA VAL A 442 7.29 2.24 -35.96
C VAL A 442 6.61 1.19 -35.07
N LEU A 443 5.68 1.62 -34.23
CA LEU A 443 4.95 0.75 -33.31
C LEU A 443 3.90 -0.14 -33.99
N ALA A 444 3.36 0.27 -35.14
CA ALA A 444 2.37 -0.47 -35.93
C ALA A 444 2.99 -1.49 -36.90
N LYS A 445 4.22 -1.26 -37.39
CA LYS A 445 4.94 -2.26 -38.23
C LYS A 445 5.06 -3.62 -37.55
N LYS A 446 5.04 -3.64 -36.21
CA LYS A 446 5.12 -4.86 -35.41
C LYS A 446 3.82 -5.69 -35.42
N GLU A 447 2.65 -5.07 -35.49
CA GLU A 447 1.37 -5.80 -35.55
C GLU A 447 1.21 -6.60 -36.85
N LYS A 448 1.77 -6.10 -37.95
CA LYS A 448 1.80 -6.81 -39.23
C LYS A 448 2.87 -7.91 -39.30
N ALA A 449 3.99 -7.76 -38.60
CA ALA A 449 5.03 -8.79 -38.52
C ALA A 449 4.63 -9.95 -37.60
N THR A 450 3.99 -9.67 -36.45
CA THR A 450 3.50 -10.73 -35.54
C THR A 450 2.35 -11.55 -36.13
N ASN A 451 1.58 -11.02 -37.07
CA ASN A 451 0.54 -11.77 -37.78
C ASN A 451 1.08 -12.57 -38.99
N ALA A 452 2.35 -12.37 -39.37
CA ALA A 452 3.01 -13.09 -40.46
C ALA A 452 3.98 -14.18 -39.93
N GLU A 453 4.41 -14.08 -38.68
CA GLU A 453 5.32 -15.05 -38.03
C GLU A 453 4.59 -16.18 -37.27
N THR A 454 3.26 -16.23 -37.27
CA THR A 454 2.49 -17.34 -36.68
C THR A 454 2.45 -18.62 -37.52
N ASP A 455 3.16 -18.71 -38.64
CA ASP A 455 3.14 -19.90 -39.51
C ASP A 455 4.48 -20.61 -39.72
N ASP A 456 5.60 -20.13 -39.15
CA ASP A 456 6.85 -20.90 -39.24
C ASP A 456 7.92 -20.49 -38.21
N THR A 457 7.83 -21.01 -36.99
CA THR A 457 8.96 -21.58 -36.21
C THR A 457 8.50 -22.01 -34.83
N SER A 458 8.53 -23.32 -34.61
CA SER A 458 8.48 -23.93 -33.29
C SER A 458 9.89 -23.90 -32.67
N GLN A 459 9.94 -23.70 -31.35
CA GLN A 459 11.12 -23.66 -30.46
C GLN A 459 11.83 -22.30 -30.31
N ASP A 460 11.25 -21.42 -29.49
CA ASP A 460 11.91 -20.90 -28.27
C ASP A 460 10.92 -20.00 -27.50
N SER A 461 10.18 -20.62 -26.58
CA SER A 461 9.20 -19.93 -25.74
C SER A 461 9.23 -20.49 -24.32
N ALA A 462 10.01 -19.83 -23.47
CA ALA A 462 9.78 -19.83 -22.03
C ALA A 462 10.38 -18.56 -21.44
N VAL A 463 9.52 -17.59 -21.13
CA VAL A 463 9.51 -16.68 -19.97
C VAL A 463 8.64 -15.49 -20.38
N GLU A 464 7.33 -15.68 -20.30
CA GLU A 464 6.35 -14.61 -20.09
C GLU A 464 5.02 -15.26 -19.68
N THR A 465 4.86 -15.46 -18.38
CA THR A 465 3.55 -15.61 -17.73
C THR A 465 3.66 -15.05 -16.32
N GLU A 466 2.55 -14.47 -15.86
CA GLU A 466 2.31 -13.86 -14.53
C GLU A 466 2.59 -12.36 -14.37
N GLU A 467 1.99 -11.57 -15.26
CA GLU A 467 1.44 -10.25 -14.91
C GLU A 467 -0.06 -10.22 -15.27
N ASN A 468 -0.90 -10.99 -14.53
CA ASN A 468 -2.34 -10.75 -14.35
C ASN A 468 -3.03 -11.86 -13.52
N ALA A 469 -2.58 -12.04 -12.28
CA ALA A 469 -3.31 -12.82 -11.29
C ALA A 469 -3.48 -12.01 -10.01
N ASN A 470 -4.26 -10.93 -10.08
CA ASN A 470 -4.92 -10.38 -8.89
C ASN A 470 -6.08 -9.46 -9.28
N LYS A 471 -7.11 -10.07 -9.87
CA LYS A 471 -8.50 -9.58 -9.94
C LYS A 471 -9.29 -10.72 -10.54
N THR A 472 -9.98 -11.48 -9.70
CA THR A 472 -11.36 -11.99 -9.87
C THR A 472 -11.58 -13.07 -8.80
N GLU A 473 -12.00 -12.68 -7.59
CA GLU A 473 -12.79 -13.59 -6.74
C GLU A 473 -14.25 -13.29 -7.01
N THR A 474 -14.84 -14.02 -7.95
CA THR A 474 -16.29 -14.15 -8.06
C THR A 474 -16.76 -15.17 -7.04
N VAL A 475 -17.58 -14.70 -6.10
CA VAL A 475 -18.42 -15.54 -5.26
C VAL A 475 -19.35 -16.33 -6.18
N LYS A 476 -19.18 -17.66 -6.21
CA LYS A 476 -20.18 -18.59 -6.73
C LYS A 476 -21.39 -18.53 -5.80
N ASN A 477 -22.52 -18.03 -6.30
CA ASN A 477 -23.83 -18.46 -5.79
C ASN A 477 -24.34 -19.57 -6.70
N THR A 478 -24.65 -20.69 -6.07
CA THR A 478 -25.35 -21.84 -6.62
C THR A 478 -26.84 -21.55 -6.77
N ASP A 479 -27.45 -22.38 -7.61
CA ASP A 479 -28.88 -22.67 -7.75
C ASP A 479 -29.73 -21.66 -8.53
N SER A 480 -30.68 -22.05 -9.38
CA SER A 480 -30.94 -23.21 -10.25
C SER A 480 -32.32 -22.92 -10.85
N ASN A 481 -32.46 -23.02 -12.17
CA ASN A 481 -33.68 -23.28 -12.93
C ASN A 481 -35.06 -22.84 -12.37
N LYS A 482 -35.76 -22.00 -13.15
CA LYS A 482 -37.03 -22.42 -13.74
C LYS A 482 -37.37 -21.67 -15.03
N SER A 483 -37.85 -22.48 -15.96
CA SER A 483 -38.21 -22.26 -17.36
C SER A 483 -39.51 -21.50 -17.57
N SER A 484 -39.60 -20.76 -18.69
CA SER A 484 -40.68 -20.76 -19.70
C SER A 484 -40.51 -19.47 -20.52
N GLY A 485 -40.37 -19.49 -21.84
CA GLY A 485 -41.35 -20.06 -22.77
C GLY A 485 -42.17 -18.88 -23.32
N ALA A 486 -41.98 -18.61 -24.60
CA ALA A 486 -42.46 -17.44 -25.32
C ALA A 486 -43.99 -17.32 -25.37
N GLU A 487 -44.50 -16.09 -25.43
CA GLU A 487 -45.75 -15.80 -26.15
C GLU A 487 -45.74 -14.39 -26.74
N LYS A 488 -45.93 -14.33 -28.06
CA LYS A 488 -46.25 -13.13 -28.84
C LYS A 488 -47.70 -12.75 -28.56
N MET A 489 -47.98 -11.45 -28.42
CA MET A 489 -49.26 -10.89 -28.83
C MET A 489 -49.04 -9.45 -29.32
N ASP A 490 -49.18 -9.29 -30.64
CA ASP A 490 -49.62 -8.06 -31.27
C ASP A 490 -51.05 -7.74 -30.81
N THR A 491 -51.37 -6.46 -30.58
CA THR A 491 -52.55 -5.80 -31.18
C THR A 491 -52.63 -4.31 -30.83
N ASN A 492 -52.82 -3.52 -31.89
CA ASN A 492 -53.62 -2.31 -32.03
C ASN A 492 -53.30 -1.02 -31.25
N GLU A 493 -52.76 -0.07 -32.01
CA GLU A 493 -53.36 1.21 -32.39
C GLU A 493 -54.49 1.82 -31.55
N GLY A 494 -54.32 3.11 -31.23
CA GLY A 494 -55.33 4.12 -31.54
C GLY A 494 -55.81 4.99 -30.37
N THR A 495 -55.09 6.07 -30.02
CA THR A 495 -55.44 7.48 -30.36
C THR A 495 -54.40 8.45 -29.82
#